data_AF-A0A9P5TEU9-F1
#
_entry.id   AF-A0A9P5TEU9-F1
#
_cell.length_a   1.000
_cell.length_b   1.000
_cell.length_c   1.000
_cell.angle_alpha   90.00
_cell.angle_beta   90.00
_cell.angle_gamma   90.00
#
_symmetry.space_group_name_H-M   'P 1'
#
loop_
_entity.id
_entity.type
_entity.pdbx_description
1 polymer ?
#
loop_
_entity_poly.entity_id
_entity_poly.type
_entity_poly.pdbx_seq_one_letter_code
_entity_poly.pdbx_strand_id
1 'polypeptide(L)'
;MATTGVDANAGLPGLHPNTRGTVQPIEEIFPGLRLRFKQKHQDYIRDSAYYMRAWPYQEQQFSKHNLIFIGGQVIYQCSGTDGWHEDMFFEDLPSPADLSTNSDNTNDIGNYEGLIQSYSGLTLSYNSDIYHAFGRLNATSKGASK
;
A
#
# COMPACT_ATOMS: atom_id res chain seq x y z
N MET A 1 -0.55 7.81 1.90
CA MET A 1 -1.17 7.58 0.58
C MET A 1 -2.68 7.69 0.73
N ALA A 2 -3.28 8.70 0.09
CA ALA A 2 -4.72 8.89 0.05
C ALA A 2 -5.26 8.25 -1.22
N THR A 3 -5.81 7.04 -1.13
CA THR A 3 -6.10 6.23 -2.32
C THR A 3 -7.56 6.29 -2.77
N THR A 4 -8.46 6.64 -1.86
CA THR A 4 -9.91 6.82 -2.11
C THR A 4 -10.27 8.13 -2.77
N GLY A 5 -9.37 9.13 -2.75
CA GLY A 5 -9.59 10.43 -3.36
C GLY A 5 -9.36 10.40 -4.87
N VAL A 6 -10.22 11.06 -5.63
CA VAL A 6 -10.05 11.25 -7.09
C VAL A 6 -8.89 12.21 -7.40
N ASP A 7 -8.65 13.17 -6.51
CA ASP A 7 -7.60 14.18 -6.58
C ASP A 7 -7.16 14.64 -5.18
N ALA A 8 -6.20 15.57 -5.13
CA ALA A 8 -5.63 16.08 -3.88
C ALA A 8 -6.61 16.89 -3.02
N ASN A 9 -7.75 17.34 -3.56
CA ASN A 9 -8.76 18.13 -2.87
C ASN A 9 -9.93 17.27 -2.36
N ALA A 10 -9.97 15.98 -2.68
CA ALA A 10 -11.06 15.07 -2.27
C ALA A 10 -11.17 14.88 -0.74
N GLY A 11 -10.15 15.25 0.03
CA GLY A 11 -10.10 15.07 1.48
C GLY A 11 -9.84 13.63 1.89
N LEU A 12 -9.65 13.41 3.20
CA LEU A 12 -9.37 12.10 3.77
C LEU A 12 -10.63 11.51 4.43
N PRO A 13 -11.12 10.33 3.99
CA PRO A 13 -12.21 9.65 4.66
C PRO A 13 -11.87 9.32 6.11
N GLY A 14 -12.83 9.56 7.02
CA GLY A 14 -12.67 9.29 8.45
C GLY A 14 -11.97 10.39 9.25
N LEU A 15 -11.47 11.45 8.61
CA LEU A 15 -10.93 12.62 9.30
C LEU A 15 -12.03 13.55 9.83
N HIS A 16 -13.16 13.64 9.13
CA HIS A 16 -14.33 14.41 9.53
C HIS A 16 -15.53 13.49 9.80
N PRO A 17 -16.48 13.89 10.66
CA PRO A 17 -17.70 13.12 10.88
C PRO A 17 -18.41 12.83 9.55
N ASN A 18 -18.91 11.60 9.40
CA ASN A 18 -19.63 11.12 8.21
C ASN A 18 -18.84 11.08 6.89
N THR A 19 -17.53 11.29 6.87
CA THR A 19 -16.73 11.22 5.62
C THR A 19 -16.14 9.84 5.34
N ARG A 20 -16.25 8.90 6.27
CA ARG A 20 -15.69 7.55 6.11
C ARG A 20 -16.39 6.76 5.00
N GLY A 21 -17.67 7.02 4.73
CA GLY A 21 -18.44 6.45 3.61
C GLY A 21 -18.76 4.96 3.71
N THR A 22 -18.11 4.21 4.61
CA THR A 22 -18.30 2.77 4.77
C THR A 22 -18.91 2.45 6.14
N VAL A 23 -20.00 1.67 6.14
CA VAL A 23 -20.58 1.09 7.36
C VAL A 23 -20.10 -0.36 7.46
N GLN A 24 -19.48 -0.72 8.58
CA GLN A 24 -19.11 -2.11 8.83
C GLN A 24 -20.38 -2.92 9.12
N PRO A 25 -20.71 -3.95 8.33
CA PRO A 25 -21.87 -4.78 8.60
C PRO A 25 -21.56 -5.65 9.83
N ILE A 26 -22.46 -5.58 10.81
CA ILE A 26 -22.38 -6.30 12.08
C ILE A 26 -23.71 -7.02 12.29
N GLU A 27 -23.69 -8.34 12.18
CA GLU A 27 -24.88 -9.19 12.27
C GLU A 27 -24.84 -10.05 13.53
N GLU A 28 -26.00 -10.25 14.15
CA GLU A 28 -26.16 -11.17 15.28
C GLU A 28 -26.59 -12.54 14.75
N ILE A 29 -25.72 -13.55 14.93
CA ILE A 29 -25.99 -14.91 14.45
C ILE A 29 -26.57 -15.82 15.54
N PHE A 30 -26.42 -15.42 16.80
CA PHE A 30 -26.96 -16.10 17.97
C PHE A 30 -27.09 -15.08 19.11
N PRO A 31 -28.03 -15.22 20.07
CA PRO A 31 -28.16 -14.30 21.20
C PRO A 31 -26.82 -14.01 21.89
N GLY A 32 -26.37 -12.76 21.83
CA GLY A 32 -25.11 -12.30 22.43
C GLY A 32 -23.84 -12.55 21.60
N LEU A 33 -23.95 -13.14 20.40
CA LEU A 33 -22.83 -13.36 19.49
C LEU A 33 -23.03 -12.56 18.20
N ARG A 34 -22.25 -11.49 18.06
CA ARG A 34 -22.23 -10.62 16.88
C ARG A 34 -20.97 -10.84 16.07
N LEU A 35 -21.13 -11.04 14.77
CA LEU A 35 -20.02 -11.13 13.83
C LEU A 35 -19.93 -9.86 13.02
N ARG A 36 -18.69 -9.45 12.72
CA ARG A 36 -18.37 -8.37 11.81
C ARG A 36 -17.73 -8.93 10.56
N PHE A 37 -18.14 -8.45 9.39
CA PHE A 37 -17.37 -8.72 8.17
C PHE A 37 -16.08 -7.89 8.16
N LYS A 38 -14.94 -8.58 8.11
CA LYS A 38 -13.63 -7.92 7.97
C LYS A 38 -13.33 -7.73 6.49
N GLN A 39 -13.58 -6.52 5.99
CA GLN A 39 -13.21 -6.12 4.64
C GLN A 39 -11.68 -6.08 4.50
N LYS A 40 -11.17 -6.63 3.40
CA LYS A 40 -9.76 -6.57 3.07
C LYS A 40 -9.49 -5.33 2.25
N HIS A 41 -8.41 -4.65 2.55
CA HIS A 41 -8.05 -3.46 1.79
C HIS A 41 -7.73 -3.76 0.32
N GLN A 42 -7.23 -4.97 0.05
CA GLN A 42 -6.92 -5.44 -1.31
C GLN A 42 -8.15 -5.44 -2.22
N ASP A 43 -9.36 -5.60 -1.65
CA ASP A 43 -10.62 -5.58 -2.40
C ASP A 43 -10.87 -4.22 -3.07
N TYR A 44 -10.28 -3.14 -2.53
CA TYR A 44 -10.48 -1.76 -2.98
C TYR A 44 -9.35 -1.24 -3.88
N ILE A 45 -8.28 -2.01 -4.09
CA ILE A 45 -7.11 -1.58 -4.88
C ILE A 45 -7.51 -1.29 -6.33
N ARG A 46 -8.37 -2.14 -6.93
CA ARG A 46 -8.74 -2.04 -8.35
C ARG A 46 -9.59 -0.81 -8.66
N ASP A 47 -10.38 -0.35 -7.68
CA ASP A 47 -11.29 0.78 -7.84
C ASP A 47 -10.61 2.13 -7.51
N SER A 48 -9.37 2.08 -7.05
CA SER A 48 -8.63 3.25 -6.59
C SER A 48 -7.83 3.89 -7.73
N ALA A 49 -8.12 5.16 -8.00
CA ALA A 49 -7.40 5.97 -8.98
C ALA A 49 -5.91 6.06 -8.67
N TYR A 50 -5.51 5.90 -7.40
CA TYR A 50 -4.12 5.91 -6.97
C TYR A 50 -3.31 4.77 -7.61
N TYR A 51 -3.87 3.54 -7.66
CA TYR A 51 -3.18 2.38 -8.22
C TYR A 51 -3.21 2.31 -9.74
N MET A 52 -4.04 3.15 -10.38
CA MET A 52 -4.08 3.26 -11.85
C MET A 52 -3.10 4.29 -12.40
N ARG A 53 -2.63 5.24 -11.58
CA ARG A 53 -1.73 6.31 -12.00
C ARG A 53 -0.27 5.90 -11.81
N ALA A 54 0.58 6.36 -12.71
CA ALA A 54 2.01 6.05 -12.69
C ALA A 54 2.79 6.84 -11.62
N TRP A 55 2.46 8.12 -11.42
CA TRP A 55 3.16 9.00 -10.47
C TRP A 55 3.20 8.45 -9.03
N PRO A 56 2.10 7.95 -8.44
CA PRO A 56 2.11 7.44 -7.06
C PRO A 56 2.81 6.08 -6.89
N TYR A 57 3.10 5.37 -7.98
CA TYR A 57 3.80 4.08 -7.94
C TYR A 57 5.19 4.20 -7.31
N GLN A 58 5.88 5.32 -7.55
CA GLN A 58 7.18 5.59 -6.94
C GLN A 58 7.09 5.71 -5.41
N GLU A 59 6.04 6.37 -4.90
CA GLU A 59 5.81 6.49 -3.47
C GLU A 59 5.52 5.11 -2.85
N GLN A 60 4.76 4.27 -3.54
CA GLN A 60 4.44 2.92 -3.09
C GLN A 60 5.68 2.04 -2.96
N GLN A 61 6.55 2.04 -3.98
CA GLN A 61 7.68 1.11 -4.04
C GLN A 61 8.88 1.56 -3.18
N PHE A 62 9.07 2.86 -3.00
CA PHE A 62 10.29 3.38 -2.36
C PHE A 62 10.10 3.88 -0.92
N SER A 63 8.86 3.88 -0.42
CA SER A 63 8.61 4.31 0.95
C SER A 63 8.74 3.15 1.94
N LYS A 64 9.53 3.37 3.00
CA LYS A 64 9.74 2.40 4.08
C LYS A 64 8.56 2.32 5.05
N HIS A 65 7.77 3.39 5.14
CA HIS A 65 6.64 3.52 6.05
C HIS A 65 5.47 4.13 5.29
N ASN A 66 4.37 3.38 5.18
CA ASN A 66 3.21 3.78 4.39
C ASN A 66 1.97 3.82 5.27
N LEU A 67 1.32 4.98 5.30
CA LEU A 67 -0.02 5.13 5.85
C LEU A 67 -1.02 5.22 4.69
N ILE A 68 -1.79 4.18 4.44
CA ILE A 68 -2.67 4.03 3.28
C ILE A 68 -4.13 4.22 3.71
N PHE A 69 -4.82 5.18 3.11
CA PHE A 69 -6.25 5.42 3.29
C PHE A 69 -6.99 4.80 2.12
N ILE A 70 -7.74 3.72 2.35
CA ILE A 70 -8.42 2.95 1.29
C ILE A 70 -9.69 2.28 1.82
N GLY A 71 -10.78 2.27 1.03
CA GLY A 71 -12.02 1.57 1.42
C GLY A 71 -12.68 2.07 2.71
N GLY A 72 -12.34 3.29 3.16
CA GLY A 72 -12.76 3.81 4.46
C GLY A 72 -11.98 3.23 5.66
N GLN A 73 -10.83 2.59 5.41
CA GLN A 73 -9.88 2.09 6.41
C GLN A 73 -8.56 2.87 6.34
N VAL A 74 -7.80 2.80 7.43
CA VAL A 74 -6.41 3.28 7.51
C VAL A 74 -5.49 2.11 7.79
N ILE A 75 -4.43 2.01 7.00
CA ILE A 75 -3.48 0.89 7.02
C ILE A 75 -2.09 1.45 7.21
N TYR A 76 -1.33 0.86 8.10
CA TYR A 76 0.07 1.18 8.29
C TYR A 76 0.96 0.01 7.86
N GLN A 77 1.85 0.21 6.90
CA GLN A 77 2.77 -0.80 6.40
C GLN A 77 4.23 -0.36 6.60
N CYS A 78 5.07 -1.30 7.04
CA CYS A 78 6.52 -1.14 7.19
C CYS A 78 7.25 -2.35 6.56
N SER A 79 8.55 -2.21 6.27
CA SER A 79 9.42 -3.16 5.54
C SER A 79 9.65 -4.54 6.19
N GLY A 80 8.75 -5.03 7.03
CA GLY A 80 8.83 -6.33 7.69
C GLY A 80 7.53 -6.72 8.41
N THR A 81 6.39 -6.15 7.99
CA THR A 81 5.09 -6.40 8.62
C THR A 81 4.00 -6.38 7.55
N ASP A 82 3.03 -7.30 7.65
CA ASP A 82 1.97 -7.53 6.65
C ASP A 82 0.85 -6.46 6.60
N GLY A 83 1.11 -5.25 7.12
CA GLY A 83 0.14 -4.17 7.15
C GLY A 83 -0.75 -4.23 8.41
N TRP A 84 -0.63 -3.20 9.23
CA TRP A 84 -1.39 -2.99 10.45
C TRP A 84 -2.67 -2.22 10.15
N HIS A 85 -3.76 -2.62 10.78
CA HIS A 85 -5.08 -2.03 10.60
C HIS A 85 -5.63 -1.55 11.94
N GLU A 86 -6.52 -0.56 11.91
CA GLU A 86 -7.18 -0.03 13.12
C GLU A 86 -7.99 -1.09 13.90
N ASP A 87 -8.40 -2.17 13.23
CA ASP A 87 -9.19 -3.26 13.80
C ASP A 87 -8.35 -4.48 14.24
N MET A 88 -7.02 -4.38 14.16
CA MET A 88 -6.12 -5.47 14.50
C MET A 88 -5.76 -5.41 15.99
N PHE A 89 -6.28 -6.38 16.76
CA PHE A 89 -5.88 -6.63 18.13
C PHE A 89 -4.94 -7.84 18.14
N PHE A 90 -3.73 -7.67 18.67
CA PHE A 90 -2.83 -8.80 18.92
C PHE A 90 -3.10 -9.36 20.30
N GLU A 91 -3.38 -10.65 20.38
CA GLU A 91 -3.01 -11.43 21.55
C GLU A 91 -1.52 -11.77 21.39
N ASP A 92 -0.73 -11.72 22.47
CA ASP A 92 0.74 -11.87 22.50
C ASP A 92 1.22 -13.22 21.94
N LEU A 93 1.14 -13.41 20.63
CA LEU A 93 1.66 -14.57 19.94
C LEU A 93 3.00 -14.20 19.30
N PRO A 94 4.06 -15.01 19.52
CA PRO A 94 5.36 -14.75 18.93
C PRO A 94 5.24 -14.78 17.40
N SER A 95 5.62 -13.68 16.75
CA SER A 95 5.80 -13.66 15.30
C SER A 95 6.78 -14.75 14.90
N PRO A 96 6.45 -15.63 13.93
CA PRO A 96 7.49 -16.39 13.25
C PRO A 96 8.46 -15.37 12.66
N ALA A 97 9.74 -15.45 13.04
CA ALA A 97 10.76 -14.60 12.47
C ALA A 97 10.83 -14.89 10.96
N ASP A 98 10.60 -13.86 10.14
CA ASP A 98 10.73 -13.96 8.70
C ASP A 98 12.16 -14.36 8.34
N LEU A 99 12.29 -15.55 7.74
CA LEU A 99 13.53 -16.04 7.16
C LEU A 99 13.77 -15.31 5.84
N SER A 100 14.32 -14.10 5.92
CA SER A 100 14.83 -13.38 4.75
C SER A 100 16.17 -13.98 4.33
N THR A 101 16.15 -14.80 3.29
CA THR A 101 17.36 -15.27 2.60
C THR A 101 17.89 -14.11 1.75
N ASN A 102 18.88 -13.39 2.26
CA ASN A 102 19.60 -12.37 1.49
C ASN A 102 20.44 -13.06 0.39
N SER A 103 19.93 -13.13 -0.84
CA SER A 103 20.78 -13.34 -2.02
C SER A 103 21.11 -11.97 -2.62
N ASP A 104 22.23 -11.42 -2.18
CA ASP A 104 22.74 -10.11 -2.57
C ASP A 104 23.35 -10.16 -3.99
N ASN A 105 22.49 -10.02 -5.00
CA ASN A 105 22.90 -9.76 -6.39
C ASN A 105 22.34 -8.40 -6.81
N THR A 106 23.06 -7.34 -6.45
CA THR A 106 22.65 -5.93 -6.59
C THR A 106 22.48 -5.42 -8.03
N ASN A 107 22.78 -6.23 -9.06
CA ASN A 107 22.81 -5.82 -10.46
C ASN A 107 22.01 -6.74 -11.42
N ASP A 108 21.07 -7.54 -10.93
CA ASP A 108 20.20 -8.32 -11.81
C ASP A 108 19.03 -7.46 -12.32
N ILE A 109 18.92 -7.32 -13.64
CA ILE A 109 17.79 -6.66 -14.30
C ILE A 109 16.46 -7.39 -14.00
N GLY A 110 16.52 -8.70 -13.71
CA GLY A 110 15.37 -9.50 -13.30
C GLY A 110 14.67 -8.97 -12.05
N ASN A 111 15.42 -8.34 -11.13
CA ASN A 111 14.83 -7.71 -9.93
C ASN A 111 13.93 -6.50 -10.28
N TYR A 112 14.12 -5.91 -11.46
CA TYR A 112 13.39 -4.73 -11.91
C TYR A 112 12.34 -5.04 -12.98
N GLU A 113 12.39 -6.22 -13.60
CA GLU A 113 11.48 -6.63 -14.68
C GLU A 113 10.01 -6.48 -14.24
N GLY A 114 9.65 -7.04 -13.07
CA GLY A 114 8.30 -6.95 -12.53
C GLY A 114 7.85 -5.51 -12.25
N LEU A 115 8.78 -4.65 -11.82
CA LEU A 115 8.51 -3.22 -11.59
C LEU A 115 8.26 -2.49 -12.92
N ILE A 116 9.07 -2.77 -13.94
CA ILE A 116 8.94 -2.17 -15.27
C ILE A 116 7.63 -2.58 -15.94
N GLN A 117 7.30 -3.87 -15.90
CA GLN A 117 6.04 -4.38 -16.46
C GLN A 117 4.82 -3.75 -15.77
N SER A 118 4.84 -3.70 -14.43
CA SER A 118 3.77 -3.10 -13.65
C SER A 118 3.61 -1.61 -13.95
N TYR A 119 4.71 -0.86 -14.00
CA TYR A 119 4.68 0.58 -14.26
C TYR A 119 4.20 0.90 -15.70
N SER A 120 4.59 0.08 -16.67
CA SER A 120 4.25 0.29 -18.09
C SER A 120 2.74 0.18 -18.36
N GLY A 121 1.98 -0.51 -17.50
CA GLY A 121 0.52 -0.60 -17.58
C GLY A 121 -0.22 0.57 -16.93
N LEU A 122 0.47 1.52 -16.29
CA LEU A 122 -0.15 2.62 -15.56
C LEU A 122 -0.43 3.83 -16.44
N THR A 123 -1.43 4.61 -16.05
CA THR A 123 -1.78 5.87 -16.72
C THR A 123 -0.79 6.96 -16.34
N LEU A 124 -0.11 7.52 -17.34
CA LEU A 124 0.82 8.64 -17.16
C LEU A 124 0.06 9.97 -17.12
N SER A 125 0.37 10.81 -16.13
CA SER A 125 -0.10 12.20 -16.11
C SER A 125 0.64 13.02 -17.18
N TYR A 126 1.95 12.82 -17.30
CA TYR A 126 2.77 13.36 -18.38
C TYR A 126 3.61 12.24 -18.99
N ASN A 127 3.69 12.17 -20.31
CA ASN A 127 4.50 11.15 -21.00
C ASN A 127 6.00 11.24 -20.62
N SER A 128 6.49 12.42 -20.22
CA SER A 128 7.85 12.62 -19.74
C SER A 128 8.15 11.88 -18.43
N ASP A 129 7.13 11.53 -17.64
CA ASP A 129 7.31 10.88 -16.33
C ASP A 129 7.98 9.51 -16.47
N ILE A 130 7.85 8.86 -17.63
CA ILE A 130 8.49 7.58 -17.93
C ILE A 130 10.02 7.63 -17.81
N TYR A 131 10.63 8.78 -18.14
CA TYR A 131 12.09 8.95 -18.08
C TYR A 131 12.60 9.10 -16.64
N HIS A 132 11.73 9.50 -15.72
CA HIS A 132 12.07 9.73 -14.31
C HIS A 132 11.57 8.62 -13.39
N ALA A 133 10.73 7.71 -13.90
CA ALA A 133 10.09 6.60 -13.19
C ALA A 133 11.05 5.79 -12.29
N PHE A 134 12.28 5.57 -12.77
CA PHE A 134 13.26 4.71 -12.10
C PHE A 134 14.56 5.44 -11.75
N GLY A 135 14.61 6.77 -11.86
CA GLY A 135 15.83 7.56 -11.63
C GLY A 135 16.44 7.39 -10.24
N ARG A 136 15.62 7.04 -9.22
CA ARG A 136 16.09 6.79 -7.84
C ARG A 136 16.72 5.42 -7.62
N LEU A 137 16.47 4.43 -8.48
CA LEU A 137 17.09 3.09 -8.38
C LEU A 137 18.61 3.14 -8.58
N ASN A 138 19.09 4.09 -9.39
CA ASN A 138 20.52 4.27 -9.67
C ASN A 138 21.29 4.93 -8.51
N ALA A 139 20.61 5.47 -7.50
CA ALA A 139 21.23 6.17 -6.37
C ALA A 139 21.51 5.25 -5.18
N THR A 140 20.72 4.17 -5.02
CA THR A 140 20.86 3.21 -3.91
C THR A 140 22.06 2.28 -4.06
N SER A 141 22.60 2.10 -5.27
CA SER A 141 23.81 1.29 -5.51
C SER A 141 25.13 1.99 -5.15
N LYS A 142 25.13 3.32 -4.93
CA LYS A 142 26.34 4.08 -4.55
C LYS A 142 26.60 4.17 -3.04
N GLY A 143 25.73 3.60 -2.20
CA GLY A 143 25.84 3.67 -0.74
C GLY A 143 26.67 2.56 -0.08
N ALA A 144 27.09 1.53 -0.81
CA ALA A 144 27.78 0.35 -0.27
C ALA A 144 29.30 0.38 -0.53
N SER A 145 29.95 1.49 -0.25
CA SER A 145 31.42 1.53 -0.17
C SER A 145 31.86 2.53 0.90
N LYS A 146 32.01 2.01 2.12
CA LYS A 146 32.86 2.59 3.17
C LYS A 146 33.32 1.49 4.10
#